data_AF-A0A1F5EXL3-F1
#
_entry.id   AF-A0A1F5EXL3-F1
#
_cell.length_a   1.000
_cell.length_b   1.000
_cell.length_c   1.000
_cell.angle_alpha   90.00
_cell.angle_beta   90.00
_cell.angle_gamma   90.00
#
_symmetry.space_group_name_H-M   'P 1'
#
loop_
_entity.id
_entity.type
_entity.pdbx_description
1 polymer ?
#
loop_
_entity_poly.entity_id
_entity_poly.type
_entity_poly.pdbx_seq_one_letter_code
_entity_poly.pdbx_strand_id
1 'polypeptide(L)'
;MKETTPPVIPATPRPVELAETPEVTATTDRVIADFEDMDGWGFTGYPGEVDGYLTQSYDDEPSHDGDCAAKLVYDFSSTGGVTAAAYAQTAHLLPLNWDSLSLWVYGDGSGHWLRAEFVDSTGEKFVGNLTPTVDWKDSWRLCTLSQSELVGLRDAGVRRHPPLALTRIYLVVLPTGEHDSGEIYFDTLTLK
;
A
#
# COMPACT_ATOMS: atom_id res chain seq x y z
N MET A 1 -79.51 -0.79 41.21
CA MET A 1 -78.15 -0.73 41.78
C MET A 1 -77.21 -0.61 40.60
N LYS A 2 -76.53 0.53 40.43
CA LYS A 2 -75.54 0.75 39.37
C LYS A 2 -74.21 1.01 40.06
N GLU A 3 -73.27 0.11 39.83
CA GLU A 3 -71.91 0.14 40.35
C GLU A 3 -71.11 1.21 39.59
N THR A 4 -70.51 2.16 40.32
CA THR A 4 -69.68 3.22 39.74
C THR A 4 -68.22 2.82 39.82
N THR A 5 -67.59 2.56 38.68
CA THR A 5 -66.17 2.28 38.56
C THR A 5 -65.34 3.53 38.88
N PRO A 6 -64.26 3.43 39.68
CA PRO A 6 -63.39 4.57 39.96
C PRO A 6 -62.55 4.99 38.73
N PRO A 7 -62.07 6.25 38.68
CA PRO A 7 -61.39 6.78 37.51
C PRO A 7 -59.98 6.18 37.34
N VAL A 8 -59.65 5.81 36.10
CA VAL A 8 -58.30 5.37 35.70
C VAL A 8 -57.41 6.60 35.56
N ILE A 9 -56.32 6.66 36.33
CA ILE A 9 -55.27 7.67 36.16
C ILE A 9 -54.35 7.20 35.01
N PRO A 10 -54.23 7.92 33.88
CA PRO A 10 -53.26 7.55 32.85
C PRO A 10 -51.83 7.76 33.35
N ALA A 11 -50.99 6.76 33.11
CA ALA A 11 -49.58 6.74 33.53
C ALA A 11 -48.76 7.84 32.84
N THR A 12 -47.81 8.41 33.59
CA THR A 12 -46.79 9.34 33.09
C THR A 12 -46.00 8.70 31.94
N PRO A 13 -45.84 9.37 30.77
CA PRO A 13 -45.03 8.83 29.69
C PRO A 13 -43.55 8.75 30.09
N ARG A 14 -42.89 7.64 29.70
CA ARG A 14 -41.44 7.45 29.85
C ARG A 14 -40.68 8.50 29.03
N PRO A 15 -39.48 8.93 29.47
CA PRO A 15 -38.60 9.77 28.66
C PRO A 15 -38.28 9.10 27.32
N VAL A 16 -38.36 9.87 26.24
CA VAL A 16 -37.95 9.44 24.90
C VAL A 16 -36.42 9.34 24.90
N GLU A 17 -35.91 8.13 24.66
CA GLU A 17 -34.48 7.85 24.49
C GLU A 17 -33.97 8.62 23.26
N LEU A 18 -32.96 9.49 23.45
CA LEU A 18 -32.37 10.25 22.36
C LEU A 18 -31.78 9.28 21.33
N ALA A 19 -32.15 9.48 20.07
CA ALA A 19 -31.62 8.73 18.93
C ALA A 19 -30.09 8.72 18.95
N GLU A 20 -29.52 7.52 18.83
CA GLU A 20 -28.09 7.27 18.75
C GLU A 20 -27.50 8.04 17.56
N THR A 21 -26.50 8.87 17.85
CA THR A 21 -25.61 9.54 16.90
C THR A 21 -25.05 8.50 15.91
N PRO A 22 -24.98 8.77 14.59
CA PRO A 22 -24.42 7.79 13.66
C PRO A 22 -22.97 7.49 14.05
N GLU A 23 -22.71 6.19 14.26
CA GLU A 23 -21.41 5.62 14.51
C GLU A 23 -20.46 6.03 13.38
N VAL A 24 -19.33 6.64 13.73
CA VAL A 24 -18.25 6.94 12.79
C VAL A 24 -17.75 5.59 12.29
N THR A 25 -18.06 5.24 11.04
CA THR A 25 -17.61 4.00 10.42
C THR A 25 -16.08 3.95 10.49
N ALA A 26 -15.54 3.07 11.32
CA ALA A 26 -14.11 2.81 11.37
C ALA A 26 -13.69 2.26 10.00
N THR A 27 -12.85 3.00 9.28
CA THR A 27 -12.20 2.50 8.06
C THR A 27 -11.29 1.35 8.49
N THR A 28 -11.74 0.12 8.21
CA THR A 28 -10.99 -1.10 8.50
C THR A 28 -9.95 -1.29 7.40
N ASP A 29 -8.70 -1.50 7.79
CA ASP A 29 -7.62 -1.76 6.84
C ASP A 29 -7.96 -2.99 5.97
N ARG A 30 -7.92 -2.82 4.66
CA ARG A 30 -8.18 -3.84 3.66
C ARG A 30 -6.85 -4.38 3.12
N VAL A 31 -6.63 -5.68 3.25
CA VAL A 31 -5.49 -6.37 2.61
C VAL A 31 -5.67 -6.39 1.09
N ILE A 32 -4.61 -6.00 0.38
CA ILE A 32 -4.48 -5.98 -1.07
C ILE A 32 -3.61 -7.14 -1.55
N ALA A 33 -2.51 -7.41 -0.82
CA ALA A 33 -1.65 -8.56 -1.01
C ALA A 33 -0.96 -8.89 0.33
N ASP A 34 -1.06 -10.14 0.76
CA ASP A 34 -0.27 -10.74 1.84
C ASP A 34 0.98 -11.46 1.29
N PHE A 35 1.00 -11.76 -0.02
CA PHE A 35 2.10 -12.44 -0.73
C PHE A 35 2.30 -13.91 -0.34
N GLU A 36 1.24 -14.53 0.18
CA GLU A 36 1.12 -15.98 0.29
C GLU A 36 0.97 -16.67 -1.08
N ASP A 37 0.56 -15.88 -2.08
CA ASP A 37 0.55 -16.23 -3.50
C ASP A 37 1.06 -15.03 -4.32
N MET A 38 1.89 -15.31 -5.33
CA MET A 38 2.50 -14.32 -6.23
C MET A 38 1.72 -14.13 -7.53
N ASP A 39 0.53 -14.73 -7.67
CA ASP A 39 -0.34 -14.56 -8.82
C ASP A 39 -0.60 -13.07 -9.14
N GLY A 40 -0.33 -12.70 -10.40
CA GLY A 40 -0.49 -11.32 -10.87
C GLY A 40 0.65 -10.37 -10.49
N TRP A 41 1.72 -10.86 -9.87
CA TRP A 41 2.96 -10.13 -9.65
C TRP A 41 4.08 -10.58 -10.58
N GLY A 42 4.97 -9.67 -10.96
CA GLY A 42 6.09 -9.99 -11.84
C GLY A 42 7.24 -8.99 -11.76
N PHE A 43 8.40 -9.39 -12.27
CA PHE A 43 9.59 -8.54 -12.27
C PHE A 43 9.81 -7.84 -13.61
N THR A 44 10.28 -6.59 -13.54
CA THR A 44 10.99 -5.93 -14.66
C THR A 44 12.07 -5.01 -14.12
N GLY A 45 13.07 -4.71 -14.95
CA GLY A 45 14.10 -3.70 -14.67
C GLY A 45 14.08 -2.54 -15.67
N TYR A 46 14.56 -1.37 -15.24
CA TYR A 46 14.89 -0.26 -16.13
C TYR A 46 16.17 0.45 -15.64
N PRO A 47 17.14 0.78 -16.51
CA PRO A 47 17.17 0.44 -17.93
C PRO A 47 17.32 -1.08 -18.13
N GLY A 48 17.40 -1.56 -19.38
CA GLY A 48 17.38 -3.00 -19.69
C GLY A 48 18.55 -3.79 -19.11
N GLU A 49 19.57 -3.08 -18.61
CA GLU A 49 20.75 -3.60 -17.91
C GLU A 49 20.48 -3.96 -16.44
N VAL A 50 19.34 -3.58 -15.87
CA VAL A 50 18.96 -3.99 -14.51
C VAL A 50 18.57 -5.46 -14.53
N ASP A 51 19.31 -6.26 -13.77
CA ASP A 51 19.01 -7.67 -13.53
C ASP A 51 18.28 -7.84 -12.19
N GLY A 52 17.67 -9.00 -11.99
CA GLY A 52 16.92 -9.32 -10.80
C GLY A 52 15.70 -10.20 -11.06
N TYR A 53 14.94 -10.44 -10.02
CA TYR A 53 13.70 -11.21 -10.09
C TYR A 53 12.80 -10.90 -8.89
N LEU A 54 11.54 -11.29 -9.01
CA LEU A 54 10.55 -11.23 -7.96
C LEU A 54 10.07 -12.66 -7.71
N THR A 55 10.13 -13.10 -6.46
CA THR A 55 9.69 -14.44 -6.05
C THR A 55 8.99 -14.35 -4.70
N GLN A 56 8.28 -15.40 -4.33
CA GLN A 56 7.87 -15.63 -2.95
C GLN A 56 9.11 -16.01 -2.13
N SER A 57 9.17 -15.57 -0.87
CA SER A 57 10.17 -16.03 0.09
C SER A 57 9.94 -17.51 0.44
N TYR A 58 10.99 -18.19 0.86
CA TYR A 58 10.91 -19.61 1.22
C TYR A 58 11.79 -19.96 2.43
N ASP A 59 11.48 -21.09 3.06
CA ASP A 59 12.21 -21.65 4.22
C ASP A 59 12.36 -20.63 5.37
N ASP A 60 13.59 -20.30 5.76
CA ASP A 60 13.93 -19.40 6.87
C ASP A 60 14.10 -17.93 6.39
N GLU A 61 13.67 -17.59 5.17
CA GLU A 61 13.68 -16.20 4.69
C GLU A 61 12.64 -15.33 5.44
N PRO A 62 12.84 -14.00 5.50
CA PRO A 62 11.94 -13.11 6.23
C PRO A 62 10.50 -13.13 5.70
N SER A 63 9.54 -13.36 6.60
CA SER A 63 8.12 -12.98 6.47
C SER A 63 7.72 -12.07 7.65
N HIS A 64 6.59 -11.38 7.53
CA HIS A 64 6.04 -10.52 8.56
C HIS A 64 4.69 -11.03 9.09
N ASP A 65 3.71 -11.28 8.21
CA ASP A 65 2.43 -11.92 8.55
C ASP A 65 2.27 -13.17 7.67
N GLY A 66 1.80 -14.27 8.26
CA GLY A 66 1.74 -15.55 7.56
C GLY A 66 3.11 -16.23 7.38
N ASP A 67 3.22 -17.04 6.34
CA ASP A 67 4.36 -17.92 6.09
C ASP A 67 5.31 -17.34 5.02
N CYS A 68 4.85 -16.38 4.20
CA CYS A 68 5.57 -15.93 3.02
C CYS A 68 5.50 -14.41 2.81
N ALA A 69 6.47 -13.88 2.07
CA ALA A 69 6.54 -12.49 1.65
C ALA A 69 7.01 -12.41 0.18
N ALA A 70 6.82 -11.26 -0.47
CA ALA A 70 7.39 -11.01 -1.79
C ALA A 70 8.86 -10.57 -1.67
N LYS A 71 9.77 -11.39 -2.17
CA LYS A 71 11.21 -11.11 -2.27
C LYS A 71 11.55 -10.47 -3.61
N LEU A 72 12.00 -9.21 -3.58
CA LEU A 72 12.52 -8.49 -4.73
C LEU A 72 14.05 -8.49 -4.68
N VAL A 73 14.67 -9.25 -5.58
CA VAL A 73 16.12 -9.25 -5.80
C VAL A 73 16.47 -8.30 -6.94
N TYR A 74 17.48 -7.48 -6.76
CA TYR A 74 17.88 -6.46 -7.73
C TYR A 74 19.40 -6.39 -7.90
N ASP A 75 19.85 -6.00 -9.10
CA ASP A 75 21.24 -5.66 -9.40
C ASP A 75 21.31 -4.41 -10.28
N PHE A 76 21.87 -3.32 -9.72
CA PHE A 76 22.09 -2.05 -10.41
C PHE A 76 23.54 -1.83 -10.83
N SER A 77 24.45 -2.77 -10.54
CA SER A 77 25.90 -2.62 -10.77
C SER A 77 26.26 -2.42 -12.24
N SER A 78 25.46 -2.96 -13.15
CA SER A 78 25.70 -2.91 -14.61
C SER A 78 25.07 -1.70 -15.31
N THR A 79 24.42 -0.79 -14.60
CA THR A 79 23.65 0.31 -15.22
C THR A 79 24.48 1.55 -15.54
N GLY A 80 25.76 1.56 -15.16
CA GLY A 80 26.68 2.65 -15.52
C GLY A 80 26.41 3.98 -14.80
N GLY A 81 25.80 3.93 -13.60
CA GLY A 81 25.58 5.12 -12.78
C GLY A 81 24.43 6.03 -13.23
N VAL A 82 23.50 5.51 -14.03
CA VAL A 82 22.28 6.23 -14.45
C VAL A 82 21.13 5.93 -13.49
N THR A 83 20.03 6.68 -13.51
CA THR A 83 18.84 6.27 -12.72
C THR A 83 18.38 4.88 -13.15
N ALA A 84 18.31 3.96 -12.20
CA ALA A 84 17.91 2.58 -12.43
C ALA A 84 16.85 2.15 -11.41
N ALA A 85 16.01 1.19 -11.78
CA ALA A 85 14.87 0.75 -11.00
C ALA A 85 14.56 -0.73 -11.22
N ALA A 86 14.25 -1.41 -10.12
CA ALA A 86 13.75 -2.78 -10.08
C ALA A 86 12.28 -2.75 -9.66
N TYR A 87 11.40 -3.31 -10.49
CA TYR A 87 9.95 -3.21 -10.33
C TYR A 87 9.33 -4.55 -9.95
N ALA A 88 8.58 -4.57 -8.85
CA ALA A 88 7.51 -5.52 -8.61
C ALA A 88 6.22 -4.99 -9.28
N GLN A 89 5.91 -5.51 -10.46
CA GLN A 89 4.74 -5.12 -11.25
C GLN A 89 3.49 -5.87 -10.80
N THR A 90 2.34 -5.20 -10.90
CA THR A 90 1.02 -5.79 -10.70
C THR A 90 -0.04 -5.00 -11.47
N ALA A 91 -1.30 -5.41 -11.39
CA ALA A 91 -2.44 -4.70 -11.97
C ALA A 91 -3.64 -4.74 -11.02
N HIS A 92 -3.46 -4.24 -9.80
CA HIS A 92 -4.48 -4.30 -8.76
C HIS A 92 -5.37 -3.04 -8.76
N LEU A 93 -6.66 -3.19 -9.06
CA LEU A 93 -7.62 -2.09 -9.02
C LEU A 93 -8.00 -1.75 -7.58
N LEU A 94 -7.80 -0.51 -7.17
CA LEU A 94 -8.08 -0.04 -5.82
C LEU A 94 -9.54 0.43 -5.69
N PRO A 95 -10.16 0.30 -4.49
CA PRO A 95 -11.48 0.90 -4.22
C PRO A 95 -11.47 2.42 -4.44
N LEU A 96 -12.65 3.02 -4.60
CA LEU A 96 -12.76 4.47 -4.81
C LEU A 96 -12.43 5.28 -3.56
N ASN A 97 -12.65 4.70 -2.38
CA ASN A 97 -12.46 5.32 -1.08
C ASN A 97 -11.29 4.63 -0.36
N TRP A 98 -10.11 5.19 -0.52
CA TRP A 98 -8.95 4.92 0.33
C TRP A 98 -8.22 6.24 0.58
N ASP A 99 -7.63 6.36 1.76
CA ASP A 99 -6.86 7.50 2.23
C ASP A 99 -5.36 7.21 2.17
N SER A 100 -4.93 5.99 2.49
CA SER A 100 -3.52 5.61 2.48
C SER A 100 -3.27 4.16 2.10
N LEU A 101 -2.11 3.91 1.50
CA LEU A 101 -1.56 2.59 1.21
C LEU A 101 -0.38 2.33 2.14
N SER A 102 -0.36 1.18 2.80
CA SER A 102 0.70 0.78 3.72
C SER A 102 1.30 -0.56 3.30
N LEU A 103 2.61 -0.71 3.50
CA LEU A 103 3.35 -1.93 3.15
C LEU A 103 4.43 -2.18 4.20
N TRP A 104 4.53 -3.42 4.70
CA TRP A 104 5.68 -3.84 5.49
C TRP A 104 6.86 -4.14 4.57
N VAL A 105 8.02 -3.58 4.92
CA VAL A 105 9.23 -3.69 4.12
C VAL A 105 10.39 -4.14 4.99
N TYR A 106 10.99 -5.29 4.63
CA TYR A 106 12.24 -5.75 5.19
C TYR A 106 13.38 -5.09 4.42
N GLY A 107 14.17 -4.27 5.11
CA GLY A 107 15.20 -3.45 4.48
C GLY A 107 16.58 -4.12 4.50
N ASP A 108 17.37 -3.83 3.47
CA ASP A 108 18.76 -4.25 3.32
C ASP A 108 19.78 -3.17 3.70
N GLY A 109 19.31 -1.94 3.96
CA GLY A 109 20.12 -0.78 4.27
C GLY A 109 20.79 -0.12 3.07
N SER A 110 20.32 -0.40 1.84
CA SER A 110 20.89 0.11 0.60
C SER A 110 20.81 1.63 0.42
N GLY A 111 19.89 2.30 1.12
CA GLY A 111 19.65 3.74 0.95
C GLY A 111 18.89 4.09 -0.34
N HIS A 112 18.41 3.10 -1.08
CA HIS A 112 17.60 3.31 -2.29
C HIS A 112 16.21 3.86 -1.99
N TRP A 113 15.57 4.44 -3.00
CA TRP A 113 14.22 4.99 -2.87
C TRP A 113 13.19 3.89 -3.12
N LEU A 114 12.20 3.75 -2.25
CA LEU A 114 11.07 2.84 -2.47
C LEU A 114 9.82 3.64 -2.84
N ARG A 115 9.22 3.32 -3.98
CA ARG A 115 8.12 4.07 -4.58
C ARG A 115 7.01 3.16 -5.06
N ALA A 116 5.85 3.74 -5.29
CA ALA A 116 4.72 3.09 -5.94
C ALA A 116 4.23 3.94 -7.12
N GLU A 117 3.83 3.27 -8.21
CA GLU A 117 3.13 3.89 -9.34
C GLU A 117 1.70 3.38 -9.43
N PHE A 118 0.82 4.29 -9.80
CA PHE A 118 -0.59 4.06 -10.04
C PHE A 118 -0.96 4.57 -11.42
N VAL A 119 -2.00 3.99 -12.00
CA VAL A 119 -2.66 4.51 -13.20
C VAL A 119 -4.12 4.80 -12.89
N ASP A 120 -4.64 5.91 -13.41
CA ASP A 120 -6.04 6.28 -13.25
C ASP A 120 -6.91 5.80 -14.42
N SER A 121 -8.22 6.03 -14.33
CA SER A 121 -9.19 5.60 -15.35
C SER A 121 -8.99 6.23 -16.74
N THR A 122 -8.20 7.30 -16.84
CA THR A 122 -7.85 7.97 -18.10
C THR A 122 -6.52 7.48 -18.69
N GLY A 123 -5.77 6.67 -17.94
CA GLY A 123 -4.43 6.21 -18.29
C GLY A 123 -3.31 7.14 -17.80
N GLU A 124 -3.62 8.18 -17.03
CA GLU A 124 -2.61 9.07 -16.45
C GLU A 124 -1.89 8.36 -15.30
N LYS A 125 -0.57 8.54 -15.23
CA LYS A 125 0.28 7.87 -14.24
C LYS A 125 0.56 8.78 -13.07
N PHE A 126 0.47 8.23 -11.87
CA PHE A 126 0.77 8.91 -10.61
C PHE A 126 1.82 8.13 -9.85
N VAL A 127 2.69 8.84 -9.13
CA VAL A 127 3.75 8.22 -8.33
C VAL A 127 3.77 8.82 -6.93
N GLY A 128 4.14 7.99 -5.96
CA GLY A 128 4.35 8.39 -4.57
C GLY A 128 5.55 7.67 -3.97
N ASN A 129 6.09 8.23 -2.89
CA ASN A 129 7.22 7.63 -2.18
C ASN A 129 6.68 6.85 -0.97
N LEU A 130 6.99 5.56 -0.89
CA LEU A 130 6.75 4.77 0.33
C LEU A 130 7.80 5.10 1.38
N THR A 131 9.06 5.19 0.95
CA THR A 131 10.14 5.80 1.72
C THR A 131 11.13 6.48 0.77
N PRO A 132 11.65 7.68 1.11
CA PRO A 132 12.71 8.29 0.33
C PRO A 132 14.04 7.54 0.45
N THR A 133 14.26 6.72 1.48
CA THR A 133 15.49 5.94 1.65
C THR A 133 15.20 4.67 2.46
N VAL A 134 15.66 3.52 1.98
CA VAL A 134 15.70 2.28 2.76
C VAL A 134 16.98 2.28 3.62
N ASP A 135 16.92 2.94 4.77
CA ASP A 135 18.06 3.17 5.68
C ASP A 135 18.15 2.15 6.83
N TRP A 136 17.26 1.17 6.85
CA TRP A 136 17.24 0.10 7.82
C TRP A 136 17.65 -1.20 7.19
N LYS A 137 18.29 -2.02 8.01
CA LYS A 137 18.87 -3.29 7.61
C LYS A 137 18.36 -4.39 8.53
N ASP A 138 18.13 -5.56 7.95
CA ASP A 138 17.79 -6.80 8.64
C ASP A 138 16.59 -6.64 9.60
N SER A 139 15.61 -5.82 9.22
CA SER A 139 14.43 -5.50 10.03
C SER A 139 13.23 -5.05 9.19
N TRP A 140 12.03 -5.23 9.76
CA TRP A 140 10.77 -4.78 9.17
C TRP A 140 10.44 -3.34 9.56
N ARG A 141 9.93 -2.56 8.60
CA ARG A 141 9.29 -1.26 8.86
C ARG A 141 8.03 -1.10 8.02
N LEU A 142 6.99 -0.53 8.63
CA LEU A 142 5.78 -0.13 7.93
C LEU A 142 6.02 1.18 7.17
N CYS A 143 5.90 1.14 5.86
CA CYS A 143 5.96 2.30 4.98
C CYS A 143 4.54 2.68 4.56
N THR A 144 4.17 3.96 4.71
CA THR A 144 2.81 4.44 4.41
C THR A 144 2.87 5.59 3.43
N LEU A 145 2.03 5.52 2.40
CA LEU A 145 1.87 6.52 1.35
C LEU A 145 0.42 7.02 1.36
N SER A 146 0.22 8.32 1.61
CA SER A 146 -1.10 8.93 1.51
C SER A 146 -1.51 9.12 0.06
N GLN A 147 -2.79 8.87 -0.24
CA GLN A 147 -3.36 9.17 -1.55
C GLN A 147 -3.14 10.64 -1.95
N SER A 148 -3.13 11.57 -0.98
CA SER A 148 -2.93 13.00 -1.25
C SER A 148 -1.50 13.34 -1.70
N GLU A 149 -0.53 12.47 -1.45
CA GLU A 149 0.88 12.69 -1.79
C GLU A 149 1.22 12.27 -3.23
N LEU A 150 0.33 11.52 -3.91
CA LEU A 150 0.63 11.11 -5.29
C LEU A 150 0.60 12.33 -6.22
N VAL A 151 1.67 12.47 -6.99
CA VAL A 151 1.82 13.49 -8.02
C VAL A 151 1.77 12.84 -9.40
N GLY A 152 1.25 13.55 -10.40
CA GLY A 152 1.29 13.07 -11.78
C GLY A 152 2.74 12.91 -12.24
N LEU A 153 3.03 11.78 -12.89
CA LEU A 153 4.38 11.41 -13.30
C LEU A 153 4.94 12.39 -14.35
N ARG A 154 4.07 12.89 -15.24
CA ARG A 154 4.44 13.81 -16.33
C ARG A 154 4.13 15.27 -16.00
N ASP A 155 3.04 15.50 -15.27
CA ASP A 155 2.58 16.81 -14.83
C ASP A 155 2.10 16.72 -13.38
N ALA A 156 2.83 17.36 -12.46
CA ALA A 156 2.51 17.33 -11.03
C ALA A 156 1.15 17.98 -10.70
N GLY A 157 0.63 18.85 -11.56
CA GLY A 157 -0.67 19.52 -11.38
C GLY A 157 -1.86 18.79 -12.01
N VAL A 158 -1.63 17.63 -12.64
CA VAL A 158 -2.70 16.91 -13.34
C VAL A 158 -3.77 16.43 -12.36
N ARG A 159 -5.03 16.61 -12.76
CA ARG A 159 -6.18 16.14 -11.97
C ARG A 159 -6.26 14.61 -12.09
N ARG A 160 -6.42 13.96 -10.95
CA ARG A 160 -6.62 12.51 -10.86
C ARG A 160 -8.06 12.10 -11.13
N HIS A 161 -8.25 11.00 -11.85
CA HIS A 161 -9.55 10.41 -12.18
C HIS A 161 -9.69 8.97 -11.65
N PRO A 162 -10.14 8.78 -10.38
CA PRO A 162 -10.36 7.45 -9.81
C PRO A 162 -11.34 6.58 -10.63
N PRO A 163 -11.29 5.24 -10.50
CA PRO A 163 -10.42 4.48 -9.60
C PRO A 163 -8.95 4.50 -10.04
N LEU A 164 -8.05 4.25 -9.09
CA LEU A 164 -6.65 4.01 -9.36
C LEU A 164 -6.39 2.50 -9.41
N ALA A 165 -5.46 2.07 -10.25
CA ALA A 165 -4.85 0.75 -10.15
C ALA A 165 -3.38 0.89 -9.75
N LEU A 166 -2.94 0.12 -8.77
CA LEU A 166 -1.52 -0.06 -8.46
C LEU A 166 -0.89 -0.84 -9.61
N THR A 167 0.15 -0.27 -10.22
CA THR A 167 0.84 -0.89 -11.36
C THR A 167 2.21 -1.44 -10.99
N ARG A 168 2.87 -0.85 -10.00
CA ARG A 168 4.19 -1.31 -9.52
C ARG A 168 4.59 -0.71 -8.20
N ILE A 169 5.30 -1.51 -7.42
CA ILE A 169 6.12 -1.09 -6.27
C ILE A 169 7.57 -1.28 -6.68
N TYR A 170 8.44 -0.31 -6.44
CA TYR A 170 9.76 -0.34 -7.05
C TYR A 170 10.84 0.38 -6.28
N LEU A 171 12.01 -0.23 -6.31
CA LEU A 171 13.24 0.30 -5.75
C LEU A 171 13.97 1.10 -6.84
N VAL A 172 14.51 2.27 -6.49
CA VAL A 172 15.22 3.16 -7.43
C VAL A 172 16.55 3.58 -6.84
N VAL A 173 17.61 3.44 -7.64
CA VAL A 173 18.90 4.08 -7.42
C VAL A 173 19.01 5.33 -8.31
N LEU A 174 19.48 6.43 -7.72
CA LEU A 174 19.76 7.68 -8.45
C LEU A 174 21.24 7.71 -8.89
N PRO A 175 21.63 8.55 -9.86
CA PRO A 175 23.02 8.61 -10.35
C PRO A 175 24.07 8.92 -9.28
N THR A 176 23.65 9.56 -8.18
CA THR A 176 24.50 9.89 -7.04
C THR A 176 24.53 8.81 -5.96
N GLY A 177 23.70 7.77 -6.09
CA GLY A 177 23.60 6.65 -5.16
C GLY A 177 24.66 5.59 -5.44
N GLU A 178 24.74 4.60 -4.55
CA GLU A 178 25.60 3.44 -4.75
C GLU A 178 24.92 2.43 -5.66
N HIS A 179 25.55 2.06 -6.76
CA HIS A 179 25.01 1.11 -7.72
C HIS A 179 25.37 -0.31 -7.30
N ASP A 180 24.61 -0.85 -6.36
CA ASP A 180 24.82 -2.16 -5.75
C ASP A 180 23.77 -3.19 -6.19
N SER A 181 23.81 -4.35 -5.54
CA SER A 181 22.83 -5.43 -5.67
C SER A 181 22.40 -5.86 -4.27
N GLY A 182 21.16 -6.32 -4.15
CA GLY A 182 20.57 -6.65 -2.87
C GLY A 182 19.21 -7.32 -3.01
N GLU A 183 18.54 -7.47 -1.87
CA GLU A 183 17.22 -8.05 -1.78
C GLU A 183 16.42 -7.37 -0.68
N ILE A 184 15.17 -7.04 -0.99
CA ILE A 184 14.20 -6.52 -0.02
C ILE A 184 12.94 -7.37 -0.05
N TYR A 185 12.21 -7.39 1.06
CA TYR A 185 10.99 -8.17 1.19
C TYR A 185 9.80 -7.24 1.42
N PHE A 186 8.68 -7.57 0.81
CA PHE A 186 7.42 -6.86 0.93
C PHE A 186 6.37 -7.81 1.51
N ASP A 187 5.63 -7.33 2.49
CA ASP A 187 4.58 -8.10 3.12
C ASP A 187 3.38 -7.19 3.47
N THR A 188 2.18 -7.76 3.52
CA THR A 188 0.98 -7.16 4.10
C THR A 188 0.74 -5.76 3.54
N LEU A 189 0.51 -5.71 2.24
CA LEU A 189 0.07 -4.52 1.53
C LEU A 189 -1.38 -4.24 1.87
N THR A 190 -1.66 -3.11 2.50
CA THR A 190 -3.01 -2.73 2.95
C THR A 190 -3.43 -1.36 2.42
N LEU A 191 -4.73 -1.17 2.33
CA LEU A 191 -5.38 0.13 2.14
C LEU A 191 -6.19 0.47 3.37
N LYS A 192 -6.14 1.74 3.75
CA LYS A 192 -7.07 2.34 4.68
C LYS A 192 -7.92 3.35 3.94
#